data_AF-A0A850C6B6-F1
#
_entry.id   AF-A0A850C6B6-F1
#
_cell.length_a   1.000
_cell.length_b   1.000
_cell.length_c   1.000
_cell.angle_alpha   90.00
_cell.angle_beta   90.00
_cell.angle_gamma   90.00
#
_symmetry.space_group_name_H-M   'P 1'
#
loop_
_entity.id
_entity.type
_entity.pdbx_description
1 polymer ?
#
loop_
_entity_poly.entity_id
_entity_poly.type
_entity_poly.pdbx_seq_one_letter_code
_entity_poly.pdbx_strand_id
1 'polypeptide(L)'
;DGPDQFDAEAVAAGLDPARLTVTFGIGPAAFAKAGLEAARPSKLAELPEFDGDKLNPAWSGGDLLLQICGDDQQVVSGAFLELRKRAVGLGTLLWMQQGFSSAPSGGTPRNLMGFKDGSANPEAGGALFDERVWAVDAEPSWFEGGTYQVFRKIRMRLPDWSALSAEDQNLTFGRDRDSGAPLSGGGEFDHPDFEVLDASGLPAVPADSHVAVVHDAAMVRRGFNYDYGFLTQGDVSSDAADDGHLDGHMHAEHPYDAGLLFVSFQADPQVFIDAQEKMAAGDRLTEFITAEGSGVYAVPPGASDGGFVGEGLFRS
;
A
#
# COMPACT_ATOMS: atom_id res chain seq x y z
N ASP A 1 26.24 -10.76 -28.24
CA ASP A 1 26.46 -11.94 -27.39
C ASP A 1 27.67 -12.71 -27.89
N GLY A 2 28.80 -12.58 -27.18
CA GLY A 2 30.02 -13.35 -27.46
C GLY A 2 30.07 -14.60 -26.58
N PRO A 3 30.76 -15.67 -27.02
CA PRO A 3 30.71 -16.99 -26.38
C PRO A 3 31.36 -17.12 -24.99
N ASP A 4 31.89 -16.02 -24.42
CA ASP A 4 32.61 -16.00 -23.13
C ASP A 4 31.99 -15.02 -22.10
N GLN A 5 30.69 -14.71 -22.22
CA GLN A 5 30.00 -13.92 -21.19
C GLN A 5 29.04 -14.82 -20.42
N PHE A 6 29.13 -14.80 -19.08
CA PHE A 6 28.08 -15.35 -18.23
C PHE A 6 26.75 -14.72 -18.61
N ASP A 7 25.71 -15.54 -18.61
CA ASP A 7 24.36 -15.02 -18.76
C ASP A 7 24.08 -14.09 -17.58
N ALA A 8 24.04 -12.78 -17.83
CA ALA A 8 23.69 -11.78 -16.82
C ALA A 8 22.27 -12.01 -16.28
N GLU A 9 21.48 -12.87 -16.94
CA GLU A 9 20.09 -13.23 -16.63
C GLU A 9 19.99 -14.41 -15.63
N ALA A 10 21.12 -14.99 -15.22
CA ALA A 10 21.17 -16.07 -14.23
C ALA A 10 20.98 -15.60 -12.77
N VAL A 11 20.48 -14.39 -12.52
CA VAL A 11 20.33 -13.80 -11.17
C VAL A 11 19.56 -14.72 -10.24
N ALA A 12 18.51 -15.38 -10.73
CA ALA A 12 17.71 -16.36 -9.98
C ALA A 12 17.88 -17.80 -10.52
N ALA A 13 18.95 -18.09 -11.24
CA ALA A 13 19.17 -19.41 -11.83
C ALA A 13 19.28 -20.48 -10.75
N GLY A 14 18.48 -21.55 -10.89
CA GLY A 14 18.43 -22.65 -9.93
C GLY A 14 17.52 -22.40 -8.73
N LEU A 15 16.83 -21.25 -8.66
CA LEU A 15 15.79 -20.99 -7.67
C LEU A 15 14.41 -21.40 -8.19
N ASP A 16 13.54 -21.87 -7.29
CA ASP A 16 12.12 -22.07 -7.59
C ASP A 16 11.41 -20.72 -7.81
N PRO A 17 10.23 -20.68 -8.47
CA PRO A 17 9.50 -19.43 -8.70
C PRO A 17 9.08 -18.65 -7.45
N ALA A 18 9.24 -19.20 -6.25
CA ALA A 18 9.04 -18.52 -4.97
C ALA A 18 7.71 -17.74 -4.85
N ARG A 19 6.61 -18.32 -5.35
CA ARG A 19 5.28 -17.68 -5.42
C ARG A 19 5.30 -16.28 -6.08
N LEU A 20 6.15 -16.10 -7.09
CA LEU A 20 6.27 -14.83 -7.83
C LEU A 20 4.93 -14.43 -8.46
N THR A 21 4.52 -13.19 -8.20
CA THR A 21 3.37 -12.53 -8.83
C THR A 21 3.78 -11.18 -9.38
N VAL A 22 3.24 -10.80 -10.54
CA VAL A 22 3.38 -9.45 -11.10
C VAL A 22 1.98 -8.90 -11.38
N THR A 23 1.64 -7.77 -10.75
CA THR A 23 0.38 -7.06 -10.94
C THR A 23 0.64 -5.74 -11.64
N PHE A 24 -0.15 -5.43 -12.67
CA PHE A 24 -0.02 -4.22 -13.48
C PHE A 24 -1.18 -3.26 -13.16
N GLY A 25 -0.85 -2.03 -12.79
CA GLY A 25 -1.80 -0.95 -12.59
C GLY A 25 -1.59 0.18 -13.61
N ILE A 26 -2.67 0.80 -14.05
CA ILE A 26 -2.67 1.93 -14.99
C ILE A 26 -3.17 3.18 -14.26
N GLY A 27 -2.33 4.20 -14.18
CA GLY A 27 -2.66 5.47 -13.52
C GLY A 27 -3.62 6.33 -14.37
N PRO A 28 -4.37 7.25 -13.74
CA PRO A 28 -5.36 8.09 -14.44
C PRO A 28 -4.74 8.92 -15.58
N ALA A 29 -3.53 9.45 -15.41
CA ALA A 29 -2.84 10.26 -16.43
C ALA A 29 -2.40 9.46 -17.66
N ALA A 30 -2.21 8.15 -17.54
CA ALA A 30 -1.76 7.29 -18.64
C ALA A 30 -2.79 7.22 -19.77
N PHE A 31 -4.09 7.23 -19.44
CA PHE A 31 -5.17 7.20 -20.43
C PHE A 31 -5.12 8.41 -21.34
N ALA A 32 -4.93 9.62 -20.79
CA ALA A 32 -4.81 10.84 -21.60
C ALA A 32 -3.54 10.84 -22.46
N LYS A 33 -2.40 10.40 -21.90
CA LYS A 33 -1.14 10.29 -22.65
C LYS A 33 -1.22 9.32 -23.83
N ALA A 34 -2.05 8.28 -23.71
CA ALA A 34 -2.28 7.27 -24.74
C ALA A 34 -3.43 7.63 -25.72
N GLY A 35 -4.16 8.73 -25.51
CA GLY A 35 -5.36 9.05 -26.29
C GLY A 35 -6.52 8.07 -26.06
N LEU A 36 -6.61 7.52 -24.84
CA LEU A 36 -7.57 6.51 -24.39
C LEU A 36 -8.48 7.06 -23.26
N GLU A 37 -8.75 8.37 -23.23
CA GLU A 37 -9.55 9.01 -22.18
C GLU A 37 -10.94 8.39 -22.04
N ALA A 38 -11.58 8.04 -23.17
CA ALA A 38 -12.88 7.39 -23.18
C ALA A 38 -12.86 5.96 -22.61
N ALA A 39 -11.67 5.34 -22.55
CA ALA A 39 -11.48 4.01 -21.97
C ALA A 39 -11.05 4.06 -20.49
N ARG A 40 -10.89 5.24 -19.89
CA ARG A 40 -10.56 5.36 -18.46
C ARG A 40 -11.75 4.87 -17.62
N PRO A 41 -11.55 3.95 -16.65
CA PRO A 41 -12.61 3.53 -15.75
C PRO A 41 -13.23 4.74 -15.04
N SER A 42 -14.57 4.78 -14.95
CA SER A 42 -15.32 5.96 -14.52
C SER A 42 -14.96 6.43 -13.10
N LYS A 43 -14.61 5.49 -12.22
CA LYS A 43 -14.19 5.75 -10.84
C LYS A 43 -12.68 5.98 -10.69
N LEU A 44 -11.89 5.91 -11.77
CA LEU A 44 -10.46 6.22 -11.74
C LEU A 44 -10.23 7.73 -11.84
N ALA A 45 -9.98 8.37 -10.70
CA ALA A 45 -9.54 9.75 -10.59
C ALA A 45 -8.30 9.83 -9.70
N GLU A 46 -7.53 10.92 -9.81
CA GLU A 46 -6.50 11.24 -8.81
C GLU A 46 -7.15 11.35 -7.42
N LEU A 47 -6.45 10.87 -6.39
CA LEU A 47 -6.90 11.01 -5.01
C LEU A 47 -6.92 12.50 -4.63
N PRO A 48 -7.86 12.94 -3.76
CA PRO A 48 -7.84 14.29 -3.23
C PRO A 48 -6.64 14.48 -2.29
N GLU A 49 -6.37 15.74 -1.94
CA GLU A 49 -5.45 16.07 -0.85
C GLU A 49 -6.12 15.72 0.50
N PHE A 50 -5.34 15.15 1.41
CA PHE A 50 -5.79 14.84 2.77
C PHE A 50 -4.99 15.64 3.79
N ASP A 51 -5.66 16.14 4.83
CA ASP A 51 -4.98 16.86 5.91
C ASP A 51 -3.91 15.96 6.57
N GLY A 52 -2.72 16.54 6.78
CA GLY A 52 -1.57 15.83 7.37
C GLY A 52 -0.66 15.14 6.35
N ASP A 53 -1.06 15.04 5.08
CA ASP A 53 -0.20 14.53 4.02
C ASP A 53 1.04 15.41 3.82
N LYS A 54 2.18 14.77 3.56
CA LYS A 54 3.44 15.41 3.16
C LYS A 54 3.98 14.74 1.89
N LEU A 55 3.14 14.66 0.86
CA LEU A 55 3.45 13.93 -0.36
C LEU A 55 4.65 14.53 -1.09
N ASN A 56 5.59 13.68 -1.46
CA ASN A 56 6.70 14.01 -2.34
C ASN A 56 6.40 13.45 -3.76
N PRO A 57 6.44 14.29 -4.81
CA PRO A 57 6.26 13.85 -6.19
C PRO A 57 7.22 12.74 -6.62
N ALA A 58 8.42 12.68 -6.03
CA ALA A 58 9.41 11.65 -6.30
C ALA A 58 8.94 10.23 -5.92
N TRP A 59 7.90 10.09 -5.09
CA TRP A 59 7.35 8.78 -4.68
C TRP A 59 5.84 8.68 -4.93
N SER A 60 5.30 9.54 -5.81
CA SER A 60 3.86 9.66 -6.05
C SER A 60 3.50 9.52 -7.53
N GLY A 61 2.24 9.15 -7.80
CA GLY A 61 1.69 9.02 -9.15
C GLY A 61 2.38 7.95 -9.98
N GLY A 62 2.52 8.21 -11.28
CA GLY A 62 3.08 7.28 -12.25
C GLY A 62 2.01 6.75 -13.21
N ASP A 63 2.39 6.64 -14.48
CA ASP A 63 1.48 6.19 -15.54
C ASP A 63 1.19 4.68 -15.43
N LEU A 64 2.18 3.90 -15.00
CA LEU A 64 2.09 2.46 -14.82
C LEU A 64 2.72 2.08 -13.47
N LEU A 65 2.05 1.21 -12.72
CA LEU A 65 2.57 0.57 -11.53
C LEU A 65 2.78 -0.92 -11.78
N LEU A 66 3.95 -1.43 -11.41
CA LEU A 66 4.25 -2.85 -11.40
C LEU A 66 4.48 -3.28 -9.94
N GLN A 67 3.55 -4.03 -9.37
CA GLN A 67 3.74 -4.67 -8.07
C GLN A 67 4.31 -6.08 -8.28
N ILE A 68 5.55 -6.29 -7.83
CA ILE A 68 6.25 -7.57 -7.94
C ILE A 68 6.39 -8.14 -6.52
N CYS A 69 5.84 -9.33 -6.29
CA CYS A 69 5.92 -10.00 -4.99
C CYS A 69 6.44 -11.43 -5.15
N GLY A 70 7.17 -11.92 -4.17
CA GLY A 70 7.65 -13.29 -4.09
C GLY A 70 8.27 -13.54 -2.71
N ASP A 71 8.44 -14.80 -2.36
CA ASP A 71 9.03 -15.22 -1.07
C ASP A 71 10.55 -15.16 -1.05
N ASP A 72 11.16 -15.00 -2.22
CA ASP A 72 12.60 -14.90 -2.39
C ASP A 72 12.96 -13.57 -3.06
N GLN A 73 13.78 -12.76 -2.38
CA GLN A 73 14.15 -11.43 -2.85
C GLN A 73 15.00 -11.47 -4.13
N GLN A 74 15.77 -12.54 -4.35
CA GLN A 74 16.56 -12.72 -5.56
C GLN A 74 15.66 -13.02 -6.76
N VAL A 75 14.61 -13.84 -6.57
CA VAL A 75 13.57 -14.07 -7.59
C VAL A 75 12.84 -12.76 -7.94
N VAL A 76 12.43 -11.97 -6.93
CA VAL A 76 11.79 -10.66 -7.14
C VAL A 76 12.71 -9.69 -7.91
N SER A 77 13.98 -9.64 -7.53
CA SER A 77 14.98 -8.78 -8.20
C SER A 77 15.21 -9.21 -9.65
N GLY A 78 15.27 -10.51 -9.92
CA GLY A 78 15.35 -11.06 -11.28
C GLY A 78 14.15 -10.64 -12.13
N ALA A 79 12.92 -10.77 -11.61
CA ALA A 79 11.71 -10.34 -12.31
C ALA A 79 11.72 -8.83 -12.62
N PHE A 80 12.15 -7.99 -11.67
CA PHE A 80 12.30 -6.56 -11.92
C PHE A 80 13.29 -6.25 -13.05
N LEU A 81 14.47 -6.85 -13.03
CA LEU A 81 15.50 -6.61 -14.05
C LEU A 81 15.01 -7.02 -15.45
N GLU A 82 14.32 -8.15 -15.55
CA GLU A 82 13.71 -8.62 -16.78
C GLU A 82 12.64 -7.68 -17.33
N LEU A 83 11.75 -7.18 -16.46
CA LEU A 83 10.72 -6.22 -16.85
C LEU A 83 11.32 -4.87 -17.24
N ARG A 84 12.30 -4.38 -16.47
CA ARG A 84 13.01 -3.12 -16.76
C ARG A 84 13.70 -3.14 -18.11
N LYS A 85 14.35 -4.25 -18.47
CA LYS A 85 15.00 -4.44 -19.78
C LYS A 85 14.02 -4.23 -20.93
N ARG A 86 12.78 -4.73 -20.80
CA ARG A 86 11.71 -4.59 -21.81
C ARG A 86 11.12 -3.18 -21.87
N ALA A 87 11.24 -2.40 -20.81
CA ALA A 87 10.74 -1.03 -20.73
C ALA A 87 11.72 0.04 -21.26
N VAL A 88 12.97 -0.34 -21.58
CA VAL A 88 13.97 0.60 -22.10
C VAL A 88 13.48 1.27 -23.38
N GLY A 89 13.44 2.60 -23.38
CA GLY A 89 12.94 3.40 -24.51
C GLY A 89 11.42 3.52 -24.61
N LEU A 90 10.67 2.84 -23.75
CA LEU A 90 9.20 2.94 -23.66
C LEU A 90 8.73 3.83 -22.50
N GLY A 91 9.54 3.98 -21.46
CA GLY A 91 9.24 4.84 -20.32
C GLY A 91 10.45 5.08 -19.42
N THR A 92 10.25 5.89 -18.39
CA THR A 92 11.24 6.17 -17.35
C THR A 92 10.76 5.60 -16.02
N LEU A 93 11.68 5.01 -15.24
CA LEU A 93 11.37 4.60 -13.86
C LEU A 93 11.16 5.88 -13.04
N LEU A 94 9.93 6.13 -12.61
CA LEU A 94 9.61 7.30 -11.78
C LEU A 94 10.09 7.08 -10.34
N TRP A 95 9.74 5.93 -9.76
CA TRP A 95 10.16 5.52 -8.43
C TRP A 95 10.14 4.01 -8.26
N MET A 96 10.79 3.54 -7.21
CA MET A 96 10.75 2.16 -6.74
C MET A 96 10.62 2.16 -5.22
N GLN A 97 9.77 1.28 -4.70
CA GLN A 97 9.65 1.02 -3.27
C GLN A 97 9.82 -0.47 -3.03
N GLN A 98 10.70 -0.84 -2.09
CA GLN A 98 10.93 -2.22 -1.70
C GLN A 98 10.43 -2.41 -0.27
N GLY A 99 9.72 -3.51 -0.05
CA GLY A 99 9.18 -3.84 1.25
C GLY A 99 9.24 -5.32 1.54
N PHE A 100 8.94 -5.66 2.78
CA PHE A 100 8.90 -7.02 3.29
C PHE A 100 7.66 -7.24 4.13
N SER A 101 7.26 -8.50 4.25
CA SER A 101 6.19 -8.92 5.15
C SER A 101 6.64 -10.19 5.87
N SER A 102 6.23 -10.34 7.12
CA SER A 102 6.62 -11.49 7.94
C SER A 102 5.45 -11.88 8.84
N ALA A 103 5.05 -13.14 8.71
CA ALA A 103 3.93 -13.76 9.40
C ALA A 103 4.45 -14.80 10.40
N PRO A 104 4.56 -14.47 11.71
CA PRO A 104 5.03 -15.41 12.71
C PRO A 104 4.19 -16.69 12.71
N SER A 105 4.84 -17.85 12.55
CA SER A 105 4.19 -19.17 12.48
C SER A 105 3.10 -19.28 11.38
N GLY A 106 3.18 -18.47 10.33
CA GLY A 106 2.18 -18.45 9.26
C GLY A 106 0.86 -17.77 9.62
N GLY A 107 0.78 -17.09 10.78
CA GLY A 107 -0.38 -16.29 11.18
C GLY A 107 -0.44 -14.92 10.51
N THR A 108 -1.17 -13.98 11.10
CA THR A 108 -1.27 -12.61 10.58
C THR A 108 0.10 -11.90 10.61
N PRO A 109 0.51 -11.22 9.52
CA PRO A 109 1.72 -10.41 9.50
C PRO A 109 1.74 -9.34 10.59
N ARG A 110 2.94 -8.86 10.93
CA ARG A 110 3.10 -7.69 11.83
C ARG A 110 3.71 -6.51 11.09
N ASN A 111 3.28 -5.30 11.47
CA ASN A 111 3.89 -4.06 11.01
C ASN A 111 5.06 -3.61 11.93
N LEU A 112 5.80 -2.57 11.54
CA LEU A 112 6.94 -2.05 12.33
C LEU A 112 6.54 -1.36 13.64
N MET A 113 5.27 -1.02 13.83
CA MET A 113 4.72 -0.61 15.14
C MET A 113 4.44 -1.80 16.07
N GLY A 114 4.61 -3.03 15.58
CA GLY A 114 4.50 -4.28 16.34
C GLY A 114 3.11 -4.91 16.33
N PHE A 115 2.12 -4.29 15.67
CA PHE A 115 0.74 -4.76 15.64
C PHE A 115 0.51 -5.78 14.53
N LYS A 116 -0.41 -6.73 14.76
CA LYS A 116 -0.91 -7.62 13.72
C LYS A 116 -1.67 -6.79 12.67
N ASP A 117 -1.32 -6.97 11.41
CA ASP A 117 -1.87 -6.18 10.31
C ASP A 117 -2.49 -7.10 9.24
N GLY A 118 -3.80 -6.96 9.06
CA GLY A 118 -4.61 -7.76 8.15
C GLY A 118 -5.69 -8.62 8.80
N SER A 119 -5.82 -8.62 10.14
CA SER A 119 -6.76 -9.49 10.87
C SER A 119 -8.23 -9.36 10.42
N ALA A 120 -8.66 -8.14 10.05
CA ALA A 120 -10.03 -7.86 9.62
C ALA A 120 -10.22 -7.86 8.08
N ASN A 121 -9.23 -8.29 7.31
CA ASN A 121 -9.43 -8.46 5.86
C ASN A 121 -10.42 -9.62 5.61
N PRO A 122 -11.30 -9.50 4.61
CA PRO A 122 -12.12 -10.63 4.18
C PRO A 122 -11.24 -11.78 3.67
N GLU A 123 -11.71 -13.01 3.87
CA GLU A 123 -11.04 -14.20 3.35
C GLU A 123 -11.03 -14.19 1.81
N ALA A 124 -9.85 -14.41 1.23
CA ALA A 124 -9.69 -14.44 -0.21
C ALA A 124 -10.56 -15.53 -0.86
N GLY A 125 -11.31 -15.17 -1.90
CA GLY A 125 -12.25 -16.07 -2.58
C GLY A 125 -13.59 -16.27 -1.86
N GLY A 126 -13.83 -15.56 -0.76
CA GLY A 126 -15.16 -15.47 -0.13
C GLY A 126 -16.04 -14.39 -0.78
N ALA A 127 -17.36 -14.50 -0.62
CA ALA A 127 -18.32 -13.56 -1.20
C ALA A 127 -18.06 -12.09 -0.80
N LEU A 128 -17.68 -11.85 0.46
CA LEU A 128 -17.35 -10.51 0.94
C LEU A 128 -16.05 -9.97 0.34
N PHE A 129 -15.09 -10.84 0.01
CA PHE A 129 -13.88 -10.43 -0.69
C PHE A 129 -14.24 -10.01 -2.12
N ASP A 130 -15.03 -10.82 -2.81
CA ASP A 130 -15.41 -10.54 -4.20
C ASP A 130 -16.21 -9.24 -4.32
N GLU A 131 -17.14 -9.00 -3.39
CA GLU A 131 -17.93 -7.76 -3.30
C GLU A 131 -17.02 -6.52 -3.10
N ARG A 132 -16.00 -6.65 -2.25
CA ARG A 132 -15.14 -5.52 -1.88
C ARG A 132 -14.07 -5.22 -2.92
N VAL A 133 -13.55 -6.24 -3.61
CA VAL A 133 -12.34 -6.12 -4.45
C VAL A 133 -12.68 -5.91 -5.91
N TRP A 134 -13.60 -6.70 -6.47
CA TRP A 134 -13.76 -6.76 -7.93
C TRP A 134 -14.73 -5.71 -8.45
N ALA A 135 -14.32 -5.02 -9.51
CA ALA A 135 -15.21 -4.14 -10.26
C ALA A 135 -16.28 -4.99 -10.97
N VAL A 136 -17.54 -4.70 -10.66
CA VAL A 136 -18.74 -5.26 -11.28
C VAL A 136 -19.54 -4.14 -11.94
N ASP A 137 -20.25 -4.46 -13.01
CA ASP A 137 -20.98 -3.48 -13.85
C ASP A 137 -20.05 -2.32 -14.27
N ALA A 138 -18.82 -2.66 -14.66
CA ALA A 138 -17.75 -1.71 -14.87
C ALA A 138 -17.98 -0.86 -16.13
N GLU A 139 -17.71 0.44 -15.99
CA GLU A 139 -17.69 1.39 -17.10
C GLU A 139 -16.28 1.96 -17.27
N PRO A 140 -15.59 1.67 -18.39
CA PRO A 140 -16.01 0.85 -19.53
C PRO A 140 -15.91 -0.66 -19.27
N SER A 141 -16.60 -1.45 -20.10
CA SER A 141 -16.75 -2.91 -19.92
C SER A 141 -15.45 -3.72 -19.95
N TRP A 142 -14.35 -3.19 -20.50
CA TRP A 142 -13.06 -3.88 -20.47
C TRP A 142 -12.54 -4.08 -19.04
N PHE A 143 -12.97 -3.23 -18.10
CA PHE A 143 -12.52 -3.23 -16.72
C PHE A 143 -13.33 -4.17 -15.81
N GLU A 144 -14.33 -4.87 -16.34
CA GLU A 144 -15.10 -5.88 -15.60
C GLU A 144 -14.16 -6.96 -15.03
N GLY A 145 -14.27 -7.26 -13.73
CA GLY A 145 -13.37 -8.16 -13.03
C GLY A 145 -11.98 -7.60 -12.74
N GLY A 146 -11.74 -6.30 -13.01
CA GLY A 146 -10.59 -5.56 -12.51
C GLY A 146 -10.74 -5.14 -11.05
N THR A 147 -9.79 -4.36 -10.53
CA THR A 147 -9.86 -3.73 -9.19
C THR A 147 -9.15 -2.39 -9.22
N TYR A 148 -9.52 -1.47 -8.34
CA TYR A 148 -8.72 -0.29 -8.09
C TYR A 148 -7.68 -0.60 -7.02
N GLN A 149 -6.46 -0.13 -7.25
CA GLN A 149 -5.36 -0.22 -6.30
C GLN A 149 -5.03 1.19 -5.81
N VAL A 150 -4.97 1.36 -4.49
CA VAL A 150 -4.38 2.56 -3.87
C VAL A 150 -3.05 2.20 -3.25
N PHE A 151 -2.04 3.03 -3.47
CA PHE A 151 -0.72 2.95 -2.89
C PHE A 151 -0.45 4.19 -2.03
N ARG A 152 0.09 3.98 -0.83
CA ARG A 152 0.57 5.06 0.04
C ARG A 152 1.91 4.66 0.66
N LYS A 153 2.94 5.49 0.51
CA LYS A 153 4.18 5.38 1.33
C LYS A 153 3.90 6.10 2.64
N ILE A 154 3.71 5.33 3.72
CA ILE A 154 3.37 5.85 5.04
C ILE A 154 4.58 5.66 5.95
N ARG A 155 5.24 6.76 6.29
CA ARG A 155 6.33 6.76 7.26
C ARG A 155 5.78 6.65 8.67
N MET A 156 6.46 5.88 9.51
CA MET A 156 6.15 5.71 10.92
C MET A 156 7.14 6.49 11.78
N ARG A 157 6.65 7.29 12.72
CA ARG A 157 7.43 7.98 13.76
C ARG A 157 7.77 7.03 14.89
N LEU A 158 8.57 6.00 14.58
CA LEU A 158 8.87 4.89 15.48
C LEU A 158 9.49 5.30 16.83
N PRO A 159 10.36 6.34 16.93
CA PRO A 159 10.84 6.81 18.22
C PRO A 159 9.72 7.30 19.14
N ASP A 160 8.82 8.14 18.62
CA ASP A 160 7.69 8.67 19.39
C ASP A 160 6.71 7.57 19.75
N TRP A 161 6.44 6.66 18.81
CA TRP A 161 5.62 5.48 19.04
C TRP A 161 6.18 4.60 20.18
N SER A 162 7.48 4.37 20.19
CA SER A 162 8.15 3.53 21.18
C SER A 162 8.19 4.12 22.59
N ALA A 163 7.96 5.43 22.71
CA ALA A 163 7.91 6.13 24.00
C ALA A 163 6.55 6.02 24.69
N LEU A 164 5.50 5.62 23.98
CA LEU A 164 4.17 5.38 24.56
C LEU A 164 4.17 4.18 25.51
N SER A 165 3.24 4.18 26.46
CA SER A 165 2.94 2.99 27.24
C SER A 165 2.29 1.92 26.36
N ALA A 166 2.38 0.64 26.78
CA ALA A 166 1.71 -0.45 26.06
C ALA A 166 0.18 -0.25 26.03
N GLU A 167 -0.39 0.33 27.08
CA GLU A 167 -1.81 0.67 27.15
C GLU A 167 -2.18 1.74 26.12
N ASP A 168 -1.39 2.83 26.04
CA ASP A 168 -1.62 3.89 25.06
C ASP A 168 -1.50 3.37 23.63
N GLN A 169 -0.52 2.52 23.33
CA GLN A 169 -0.38 1.89 22.01
C GLN A 169 -1.62 1.05 21.65
N ASN A 170 -2.10 0.24 22.60
CA ASN A 170 -3.29 -0.57 22.43
C ASN A 170 -4.54 0.31 22.23
N LEU A 171 -4.68 1.39 22.99
CA LEU A 171 -5.79 2.34 22.87
C LEU A 171 -5.75 3.13 21.54
N THR A 172 -4.57 3.46 21.02
CA THR A 172 -4.40 4.08 19.69
C THR A 172 -4.93 3.16 18.59
N PHE A 173 -4.65 1.87 18.64
CA PHE A 173 -5.16 0.92 17.64
C PHE A 173 -6.60 0.46 17.90
N GLY A 174 -7.03 0.37 19.16
CA GLY A 174 -8.29 -0.27 19.56
C GLY A 174 -8.22 -1.79 19.65
N ARG A 175 -6.99 -2.35 19.64
CA ARG A 175 -6.72 -3.80 19.74
C ARG A 175 -5.53 -4.05 20.67
N ASP A 176 -5.49 -5.22 21.27
CA ASP A 176 -4.30 -5.69 21.96
C ASP A 176 -3.21 -6.09 20.96
N ARG A 177 -2.00 -5.57 21.14
CA ARG A 177 -0.88 -5.80 20.21
C ARG A 177 -0.53 -7.27 20.01
N ASP A 178 -0.45 -8.03 21.09
CA ASP A 178 0.16 -9.37 21.06
C ASP A 178 -0.85 -10.41 20.57
N SER A 179 -2.05 -10.39 21.14
CA SER A 179 -3.16 -11.27 20.74
C SER A 179 -3.83 -10.84 19.44
N GLY A 180 -3.86 -9.53 19.14
CA GLY A 180 -4.63 -8.95 18.05
C GLY A 180 -6.13 -8.81 18.36
N ALA A 181 -6.60 -9.19 19.54
CA ALA A 181 -8.01 -9.12 19.90
C ALA A 181 -8.48 -7.65 20.05
N PRO A 182 -9.75 -7.34 19.76
CA PRO A 182 -10.35 -6.06 20.14
C PRO A 182 -10.22 -5.81 21.64
N LEU A 183 -10.11 -4.54 22.05
CA LEU A 183 -10.11 -4.19 23.47
C LEU A 183 -11.44 -4.48 24.18
N SER A 184 -12.52 -4.67 23.42
CA SER A 184 -13.80 -5.17 23.92
C SER A 184 -13.82 -6.68 24.20
N GLY A 185 -12.74 -7.41 23.89
CA GLY A 185 -12.56 -8.83 24.18
C GLY A 185 -12.69 -9.73 22.95
N GLY A 186 -12.67 -11.05 23.20
CA GLY A 186 -12.70 -12.08 22.14
C GLY A 186 -11.31 -12.52 21.65
N GLY A 187 -11.25 -13.00 20.42
CA GLY A 187 -10.05 -13.38 19.70
C GLY A 187 -9.66 -12.39 18.61
N GLU A 188 -8.53 -12.66 17.94
CA GLU A 188 -8.00 -11.79 16.88
C GLU A 188 -9.03 -11.44 15.79
N PHE A 189 -9.79 -12.44 15.34
CA PHE A 189 -10.71 -12.31 14.21
C PHE A 189 -12.11 -11.85 14.61
N ASP A 190 -12.34 -11.56 15.89
CA ASP A 190 -13.62 -11.03 16.35
C ASP A 190 -13.74 -9.54 15.97
N HIS A 191 -14.98 -9.13 15.70
CA HIS A 191 -15.33 -7.74 15.44
C HIS A 191 -15.32 -6.95 16.76
N PRO A 192 -14.82 -5.70 16.76
CA PRO A 192 -14.89 -4.84 17.93
C PRO A 192 -16.37 -4.56 18.29
N ASP A 193 -16.73 -4.81 19.54
CA ASP A 193 -17.95 -4.29 20.13
C ASP A 193 -17.69 -2.91 20.74
N PHE A 194 -18.31 -1.87 20.18
CA PHE A 194 -18.14 -0.48 20.61
C PHE A 194 -19.05 -0.08 21.79
N GLU A 195 -19.97 -0.96 22.23
CA GLU A 195 -20.84 -0.73 23.38
C GLU A 195 -20.21 -1.23 24.70
N VAL A 196 -19.19 -2.08 24.63
CA VAL A 196 -18.49 -2.61 25.80
C VAL A 196 -17.73 -1.49 26.51
N LEU A 197 -17.92 -1.42 27.84
CA LEU A 197 -17.22 -0.50 28.73
C LEU A 197 -16.09 -1.21 29.49
N ASP A 198 -15.03 -0.48 29.78
CA ASP A 198 -13.92 -0.93 30.62
C ASP A 198 -14.29 -0.87 32.13
N ALA A 199 -13.33 -1.24 32.98
CA ALA A 199 -13.51 -1.23 34.43
C ALA A 199 -13.72 0.19 35.02
N SER A 200 -13.39 1.24 34.28
CA SER A 200 -13.60 2.64 34.66
C SER A 200 -14.96 3.20 34.20
N GLY A 201 -15.69 2.46 33.35
CA GLY A 201 -16.97 2.86 32.78
C GLY A 201 -16.85 3.66 31.48
N LEU A 202 -15.66 3.70 30.86
CA LEU A 202 -15.42 4.32 29.54
C LEU A 202 -15.50 3.27 28.44
N PRO A 203 -15.75 3.64 27.16
CA PRO A 203 -15.71 2.69 26.05
C PRO A 203 -14.38 1.94 26.01
N ALA A 204 -14.44 0.60 26.01
CA ALA A 204 -13.24 -0.24 25.98
C ALA A 204 -12.44 -0.06 24.68
N VAL A 205 -13.13 0.21 23.57
CA VAL A 205 -12.53 0.63 22.30
C VAL A 205 -12.79 2.14 22.14
N PRO A 206 -11.76 3.00 22.24
CA PRO A 206 -11.93 4.44 22.04
C PRO A 206 -12.49 4.77 20.65
N ALA A 207 -13.40 5.74 20.57
CA ALA A 207 -14.04 6.13 19.31
C ALA A 207 -13.07 6.74 18.29
N ASP A 208 -11.94 7.28 18.76
CA ASP A 208 -10.83 7.85 18.00
C ASP A 208 -9.66 6.85 17.82
N SER A 209 -9.85 5.58 18.21
CA SER A 209 -8.89 4.52 17.90
C SER A 209 -8.94 4.15 16.42
N HIS A 210 -7.81 3.73 15.86
CA HIS A 210 -7.68 3.43 14.44
C HIS A 210 -8.76 2.46 13.95
N VAL A 211 -8.98 1.36 14.67
CA VAL A 211 -10.02 0.38 14.31
C VAL A 211 -11.43 0.98 14.37
N ALA A 212 -11.75 1.82 15.35
CA ALA A 212 -13.04 2.49 15.41
C ALA A 212 -13.27 3.45 14.24
N VAL A 213 -12.21 4.11 13.77
CA VAL A 213 -12.31 5.05 12.65
C VAL A 213 -12.48 4.35 11.29
N VAL A 214 -11.82 3.21 11.09
CA VAL A 214 -11.71 2.58 9.75
C VAL A 214 -12.43 1.25 9.59
N HIS A 215 -13.13 0.71 10.60
CA HIS A 215 -13.72 -0.64 10.53
C HIS A 215 -14.73 -0.84 9.37
N ASP A 216 -15.39 0.23 8.93
CA ASP A 216 -16.38 0.18 7.84
C ASP A 216 -15.74 0.26 6.45
N ALA A 217 -14.43 0.46 6.36
CA ALA A 217 -13.77 0.57 5.07
C ALA A 217 -13.76 -0.78 4.35
N ALA A 218 -14.62 -0.89 3.34
CA ALA A 218 -14.83 -2.04 2.47
C ALA A 218 -13.66 -2.25 1.47
N MET A 219 -12.43 -2.36 1.96
CA MET A 219 -11.23 -2.59 1.16
C MET A 219 -10.41 -3.78 1.68
N VAL A 220 -9.58 -4.37 0.81
CA VAL A 220 -8.59 -5.38 1.19
C VAL A 220 -7.23 -4.73 1.28
N ARG A 221 -6.60 -4.80 2.46
CA ARG A 221 -5.27 -4.22 2.70
C ARG A 221 -4.19 -5.28 2.52
N ARG A 222 -3.19 -4.99 1.71
CA ARG A 222 -2.05 -5.87 1.42
C ARG A 222 -0.74 -5.10 1.42
N GLY A 223 -0.49 -4.40 2.53
CA GLY A 223 0.71 -3.58 2.72
C GLY A 223 1.98 -4.39 3.02
N PHE A 224 3.12 -3.72 2.89
CA PHE A 224 4.45 -4.26 3.20
C PHE A 224 5.18 -3.27 4.11
N ASN A 225 5.93 -3.77 5.08
CA ASN A 225 6.86 -2.92 5.82
C ASN A 225 7.97 -2.45 4.90
N TYR A 226 8.50 -1.25 5.14
CA TYR A 226 9.78 -0.84 4.56
C TYR A 226 10.68 -0.29 5.65
N ASP A 227 11.97 -0.47 5.48
CA ASP A 227 13.02 0.09 6.33
C ASP A 227 14.21 0.42 5.43
N TYR A 228 14.44 1.71 5.21
CA TYR A 228 15.56 2.22 4.42
C TYR A 228 16.68 2.79 5.29
N GLY A 229 16.62 2.58 6.61
CA GLY A 229 17.63 3.06 7.53
C GLY A 229 17.54 4.56 7.80
N PHE A 230 18.66 5.13 8.23
CA PHE A 230 18.77 6.55 8.56
C PHE A 230 19.20 7.34 7.34
N LEU A 231 18.42 8.37 6.99
CA LEU A 231 18.83 9.41 6.05
C LEU A 231 20.01 10.15 6.68
N THR A 232 21.21 9.94 6.14
CA THR A 232 22.38 10.68 6.62
C THR A 232 22.41 12.07 5.98
N GLN A 233 23.05 13.04 6.63
CA GLN A 233 22.98 14.47 6.31
C GLN A 233 23.35 14.84 4.84
N GLY A 234 23.92 13.92 4.05
CA GLY A 234 24.20 14.10 2.62
C GLY A 234 23.10 13.63 1.66
N ASP A 235 22.22 12.71 2.08
CA ASP A 235 21.15 12.17 1.21
C ASP A 235 19.96 13.14 1.12
N VAL A 236 19.80 13.97 2.16
CA VAL A 236 18.82 15.06 2.25
C VAL A 236 19.02 16.17 1.20
N SER A 237 20.19 16.21 0.55
CA SER A 237 20.50 17.24 -0.46
C SER A 237 20.16 16.84 -1.89
N SER A 238 19.70 15.61 -2.13
CA SER A 238 19.28 15.17 -3.48
C SER A 238 17.76 15.19 -3.68
N ASP A 239 16.99 15.26 -2.59
CA ASP A 239 15.54 15.53 -2.57
C ASP A 239 15.21 17.04 -2.52
N ALA A 240 16.23 17.89 -2.39
CA ALA A 240 16.10 19.34 -2.49
C ALA A 240 15.98 19.73 -3.97
N ALA A 241 14.76 20.01 -4.40
CA ALA A 241 14.51 20.76 -5.63
C ALA A 241 15.32 22.08 -5.60
N ASP A 242 15.89 22.39 -6.76
CA ASP A 242 16.74 23.54 -7.06
C ASP A 242 15.90 24.82 -7.18
N ASP A 243 15.29 25.26 -6.07
CA ASP A 243 14.51 26.50 -6.02
C ASP A 243 14.57 27.16 -4.64
N GLY A 244 15.75 27.71 -4.31
CA GLY A 244 15.92 29.14 -3.98
C GLY A 244 15.12 29.80 -2.84
N HIS A 245 14.29 29.10 -2.08
CA HIS A 245 13.54 29.63 -0.95
C HIS A 245 13.54 28.61 0.20
N LEU A 246 14.55 28.75 1.06
CA LEU A 246 14.73 27.95 2.27
C LEU A 246 13.69 28.31 3.34
N ASP A 247 12.49 27.75 3.22
CA ASP A 247 11.63 27.51 4.37
C ASP A 247 12.08 26.18 5.00
N GLY A 248 12.60 26.24 6.22
CA GLY A 248 13.37 25.18 6.88
C GLY A 248 12.59 23.92 7.26
N HIS A 249 12.20 23.11 6.27
CA HIS A 249 11.62 21.79 6.48
C HIS A 249 12.62 20.69 6.11
N MET A 250 13.66 20.61 6.93
CA MET A 250 14.62 19.50 6.89
C MET A 250 14.02 18.29 7.60
N HIS A 251 14.40 17.08 7.19
CA HIS A 251 14.25 15.80 7.91
C HIS A 251 14.93 15.78 9.30
N ALA A 252 15.09 16.92 9.96
CA ALA A 252 15.89 17.15 11.14
C ALA A 252 15.29 16.55 12.43
N GLU A 253 13.99 16.25 12.47
CA GLU A 253 13.37 15.72 13.69
C GLU A 253 13.30 14.18 13.72
N HIS A 254 13.27 13.49 12.56
CA HIS A 254 13.20 12.02 12.48
C HIS A 254 13.95 11.49 11.25
N PRO A 255 15.27 11.20 11.34
CA PRO A 255 16.07 10.76 10.19
C PRO A 255 15.83 9.30 9.77
N TYR A 256 15.15 8.48 10.58
CA TYR A 256 14.88 7.07 10.26
C TYR A 256 13.70 6.95 9.27
N ASP A 257 13.94 6.43 8.06
CA ASP A 257 12.92 6.24 7.03
C ASP A 257 12.46 4.77 7.03
N ALA A 258 11.45 4.52 7.85
CA ALA A 258 10.82 3.22 7.97
C ALA A 258 9.31 3.40 8.17
N GLY A 259 8.53 2.42 7.71
CA GLY A 259 7.08 2.47 7.83
C GLY A 259 6.37 1.39 7.03
N LEU A 260 5.24 1.76 6.44
CA LEU A 260 4.35 0.89 5.69
C LEU A 260 4.19 1.40 4.25
N LEU A 261 4.50 0.54 3.30
CA LEU A 261 4.02 0.61 1.93
C LEU A 261 2.59 0.08 1.95
N PHE A 262 1.64 0.97 2.26
CA PHE A 262 0.24 0.62 2.28
C PHE A 262 -0.24 0.40 0.85
N VAL A 263 -0.88 -0.74 0.64
CA VAL A 263 -1.54 -1.10 -0.61
C VAL A 263 -2.93 -1.58 -0.26
N SER A 264 -3.94 -1.04 -0.91
CA SER A 264 -5.30 -1.56 -0.83
C SER A 264 -5.87 -1.88 -2.19
N PHE A 265 -6.78 -2.84 -2.21
CA PHE A 265 -7.59 -3.23 -3.37
C PHE A 265 -9.06 -3.06 -3.03
N GLN A 266 -9.79 -2.41 -3.93
CA GLN A 266 -11.21 -2.12 -3.77
C GLN A 266 -11.92 -1.97 -5.12
N ALA A 267 -13.21 -2.27 -5.15
CA ALA A 267 -14.09 -2.07 -6.30
C ALA A 267 -14.40 -0.57 -6.57
N ASP A 268 -14.18 0.28 -5.57
CA ASP A 268 -14.38 1.73 -5.65
C ASP A 268 -13.35 2.49 -4.79
N PRO A 269 -12.49 3.35 -5.36
CA PRO A 269 -11.54 4.15 -4.58
C PRO A 269 -12.19 5.05 -3.52
N GLN A 270 -13.49 5.39 -3.67
CA GLN A 270 -14.19 6.23 -2.70
C GLN A 270 -14.13 5.65 -1.28
N VAL A 271 -14.12 4.32 -1.14
CA VAL A 271 -13.98 3.66 0.16
C VAL A 271 -12.66 4.02 0.84
N PHE A 272 -11.57 4.15 0.08
CA PHE A 272 -10.29 4.60 0.62
C PHE A 272 -10.33 6.08 0.98
N ILE A 273 -10.92 6.92 0.10
CA ILE A 273 -11.04 8.36 0.31
C ILE A 273 -11.81 8.65 1.61
N ASP A 274 -12.99 8.05 1.79
CA ASP A 274 -13.83 8.22 2.97
C ASP A 274 -13.11 7.78 4.25
N ALA A 275 -12.37 6.66 4.20
CA ALA A 275 -11.59 6.17 5.34
C ALA A 275 -10.46 7.14 5.70
N GLN A 276 -9.72 7.63 4.70
CA GLN A 276 -8.60 8.54 4.90
C GLN A 276 -9.07 9.92 5.41
N GLU A 277 -10.22 10.43 4.92
CA GLU A 277 -10.82 11.67 5.44
C GLU A 277 -11.23 11.53 6.91
N LYS A 278 -11.84 10.40 7.29
CA LYS A 278 -12.16 10.11 8.70
C LYS A 278 -10.89 10.04 9.56
N MET A 279 -9.83 9.41 9.05
CA MET A 279 -8.55 9.36 9.74
C MET A 279 -7.98 10.76 9.98
N ALA A 280 -7.93 11.58 8.93
CA ALA A 280 -7.43 12.96 9.00
C ALA A 280 -8.24 13.83 9.99
N ALA A 281 -9.54 13.56 10.15
CA ALA A 281 -10.40 14.29 11.06
C ALA A 281 -10.20 13.97 12.56
N GLY A 282 -9.64 12.80 12.91
CA GLY A 282 -9.54 12.43 14.33
C GLY A 282 -9.01 11.05 14.70
N ASP A 283 -8.28 10.35 13.85
CA ASP A 283 -7.64 9.09 14.22
C ASP A 283 -6.35 9.34 15.00
N ARG A 284 -6.24 8.79 16.21
CA ARG A 284 -5.05 8.87 17.07
C ARG A 284 -3.77 8.40 16.39
N LEU A 285 -3.86 7.45 15.45
CA LEU A 285 -2.69 6.91 14.76
C LEU A 285 -1.98 7.98 13.92
N THR A 286 -2.71 9.00 13.45
CA THR A 286 -2.17 10.08 12.60
C THR A 286 -1.06 10.90 13.28
N GLU A 287 -0.97 10.90 14.61
CA GLU A 287 0.15 11.52 15.33
C GLU A 287 1.49 10.82 15.09
N PHE A 288 1.44 9.53 14.72
CA PHE A 288 2.60 8.64 14.61
C PHE A 288 2.90 8.20 13.18
N ILE A 289 2.11 8.64 12.21
CA ILE A 289 2.30 8.31 10.80
C ILE A 289 2.26 9.54 9.92
N THR A 290 2.89 9.48 8.76
CA THR A 290 2.83 10.53 7.75
C THR A 290 2.87 9.91 6.37
N ALA A 291 1.90 10.24 5.52
CA ALA A 291 1.95 9.83 4.12
C ALA A 291 2.92 10.74 3.34
N GLU A 292 3.91 10.12 2.70
CA GLU A 292 4.97 10.78 1.94
C GLU A 292 4.91 10.44 0.44
N GLY A 293 4.09 9.46 0.05
CA GLY A 293 3.89 9.08 -1.35
C GLY A 293 2.48 8.54 -1.56
N SER A 294 1.92 8.74 -2.75
CA SER A 294 0.52 8.40 -3.05
C SER A 294 0.33 8.00 -4.51
N GLY A 295 -0.56 7.04 -4.79
CA GLY A 295 -0.96 6.69 -6.14
C GLY A 295 -2.26 5.90 -6.17
N VAL A 296 -2.96 5.98 -7.30
CA VAL A 296 -4.18 5.22 -7.56
C VAL A 296 -4.15 4.68 -8.99
N TYR A 297 -4.51 3.41 -9.14
CA TYR A 297 -4.33 2.68 -10.38
C TYR A 297 -5.53 1.78 -10.66
N ALA A 298 -5.92 1.69 -11.93
CA ALA A 298 -6.81 0.64 -12.42
C ALA A 298 -5.98 -0.62 -12.69
N VAL A 299 -6.25 -1.70 -11.98
CA VAL A 299 -5.65 -3.02 -12.21
C VAL A 299 -6.60 -3.82 -13.10
N PRO A 300 -6.22 -4.11 -14.37
CA PRO A 300 -7.07 -4.86 -15.29
C PRO A 300 -7.39 -6.27 -14.79
N PRO A 301 -8.43 -6.92 -15.33
CA PRO A 301 -8.64 -8.35 -15.12
C PRO A 301 -7.43 -9.17 -15.60
N GLY A 302 -7.33 -10.40 -15.08
CA GLY A 302 -6.27 -11.33 -15.45
C GLY A 302 -6.23 -11.64 -16.95
N ALA A 303 -5.04 -11.94 -17.47
CA ALA A 303 -4.88 -12.36 -18.85
C ALA A 303 -5.52 -13.74 -19.09
N SER A 304 -6.19 -13.89 -20.24
CA SER A 304 -6.64 -15.18 -20.75
C SER A 304 -5.47 -15.97 -21.35
N ASP A 305 -5.64 -17.28 -21.52
CA ASP A 305 -4.65 -18.13 -22.18
C ASP A 305 -4.35 -17.61 -23.60
N GLY A 306 -3.09 -17.26 -23.85
CA GLY A 306 -2.63 -16.68 -25.12
C GLY A 306 -2.87 -15.17 -25.28
N GLY A 307 -3.49 -14.51 -24.29
CA GLY A 307 -3.68 -13.06 -24.23
C GLY A 307 -2.58 -12.35 -23.42
N PHE A 308 -2.85 -11.08 -23.09
CA PHE A 308 -1.98 -10.26 -22.23
C PHE A 308 -2.81 -9.39 -21.27
N VAL A 309 -2.20 -8.91 -20.20
CA VAL A 309 -2.88 -8.06 -19.21
C VAL A 309 -3.31 -6.75 -19.86
N GLY A 310 -4.58 -6.39 -19.68
CA GLY A 310 -5.16 -5.20 -20.32
C GLY A 310 -5.54 -5.39 -21.79
N GLU A 311 -5.56 -6.63 -22.32
CA GLU A 311 -5.92 -6.90 -23.72
C GLU A 311 -7.26 -6.24 -24.13
N GLY A 312 -8.27 -6.27 -23.26
CA GLY A 312 -9.56 -5.63 -23.50
C GLY A 312 -9.50 -4.11 -23.66
N LEU A 313 -8.51 -3.44 -23.08
CA LEU A 313 -8.28 -1.99 -23.23
C LEU A 313 -7.58 -1.67 -24.57
N PHE A 314 -6.60 -2.49 -24.97
CA PHE A 314 -5.75 -2.18 -26.12
C PHE A 314 -6.24 -2.76 -27.44
N ARG A 315 -7.22 -3.67 -27.41
CA ARG A 315 -7.85 -4.25 -28.61
C ARG A 315 -9.27 -3.75 -28.88
N SER A 316 -9.80 -2.85 -28.04
CA SER A 316 -11.11 -2.23 -28.21
C SER A 316 -11.13 -1.17 -29.30
#